data_AF-A0A1R0KM70-F1
#
_entry.id   AF-A0A1R0KM70-F1
#
_cell.length_a   1.000
_cell.length_b   1.000
_cell.length_c   1.000
_cell.angle_alpha   90.00
_cell.angle_beta   90.00
_cell.angle_gamma   90.00
#
_symmetry.space_group_name_H-M   'P 1'
#
loop_
_entity.id
_entity.type
_entity.pdbx_description
1 polymer ?
#
loop_
_entity_poly.entity_id
_entity_poly.type
_entity_poly.pdbx_seq_one_letter_code
_entity_poly.pdbx_strand_id
1 'polypeptide(L)'
;MTTTEAPPKKEYRQTPLKRVLAFLRNTWRGLTSMRTALVLLFLLALAAMPGALLPQRNLNVAKTDEYIAAHGWWGELLDRTQFFEVYGSVWFSAIYILLMVSLIGCLAPRSLDYAKAMRAKPVLTPRKLARMPHHLSTTTDRTPEAVMKDTHALLKGWRRVEREEADGVRSISAERGYLRETGNLVFHFGMLGLIIFFALGKLFGYEGQVIVQADDSQWCNSGILGYDTFNAGLRVDGTDLNPFCIRLKDFEARYTEAGQANYYHSNMEYQSGEDLKTGAWKPYGLEVNSPLRTAGDRVYLLNFGYSPKFTVTFPDGTVRTNLTPWRPADEPTKLSEGATKIDQPGITDPIERRTRQLAITGLLAPTAFMHGNVLTSSRPEAKKPAVAIDIYRGDLGLDAGRGQSIFQIDQSLVEDGRLKKLTRQNLDQGQETVLDDGTKVRFDGVGEWVAIQVSHDPVQDWVLVCAVAMLIGLAGSLLVKRRRVWVRVTPGRDGEPGTVIEVAGLARTDQAGYGEEFQRISGKLVQGQRGN
;
A
#
# COMPACT_ATOMS: atom_id res chain seq x y z
N MET A 1 -36.99 -46.75 41.53
CA MET A 1 -35.86 -45.94 41.02
C MET A 1 -34.82 -46.90 40.47
N THR A 2 -34.77 -47.07 39.15
CA THR A 2 -33.73 -47.87 38.48
C THR A 2 -32.59 -46.94 38.12
N THR A 3 -31.48 -47.03 38.85
CA THR A 3 -30.23 -46.32 38.56
C THR A 3 -29.57 -46.98 37.35
N THR A 4 -29.62 -46.33 36.20
CA THR A 4 -28.83 -46.73 35.02
C THR A 4 -27.36 -46.49 35.34
N GLU A 5 -26.60 -47.58 35.50
CA GLU A 5 -25.16 -47.53 35.74
C GLU A 5 -24.46 -46.91 34.51
N ALA A 6 -23.68 -45.85 34.74
CA ALA A 6 -22.97 -45.18 33.66
C ALA A 6 -21.87 -46.11 33.13
N PRO A 7 -21.75 -46.31 31.80
CA PRO A 7 -20.73 -47.19 31.24
C PRO A 7 -19.32 -46.71 31.62
N PRO A 8 -18.36 -47.63 31.82
CA PRO A 8 -17.02 -47.30 32.27
C PRO A 8 -16.33 -46.34 31.28
N LYS A 9 -15.80 -45.23 31.81
CA LYS A 9 -15.00 -44.27 31.02
C LYS A 9 -13.79 -44.99 30.45
N LYS A 10 -13.72 -45.13 29.12
CA LYS A 10 -12.53 -45.64 28.43
C LYS A 10 -11.32 -44.75 28.75
N GLU A 11 -10.33 -45.29 29.47
CA GLU A 11 -9.04 -44.64 29.66
C GLU A 11 -8.28 -44.59 28.33
N TYR A 12 -8.20 -43.40 27.74
CA TYR A 12 -7.42 -43.20 26.53
C TYR A 12 -5.92 -43.20 26.87
N ARG A 13 -5.21 -44.30 26.55
CA ARG A 13 -3.72 -44.33 26.60
C ARG A 13 -3.15 -43.16 25.79
N GLN A 14 -2.41 -42.28 26.47
CA GLN A 14 -1.72 -41.14 25.88
C GLN A 14 -0.35 -41.56 25.33
N THR A 15 -0.33 -41.93 24.06
CA THR A 15 0.93 -42.15 23.33
C THR A 15 1.62 -40.81 23.02
N PRO A 16 2.95 -40.77 22.83
CA PRO A 16 3.66 -39.55 22.43
C PRO A 16 3.08 -38.92 21.16
N LEU A 17 2.68 -39.74 20.18
CA LEU A 17 1.97 -39.27 18.98
C LEU A 17 0.65 -38.55 19.32
N LYS A 18 -0.15 -39.09 20.26
CA LYS A 18 -1.40 -38.44 20.70
C LYS A 18 -1.14 -37.13 21.44
N ARG A 19 -0.04 -37.01 22.19
CA ARG A 19 0.35 -35.75 22.83
C ARG A 19 0.73 -34.68 21.80
N VAL A 20 1.53 -35.04 20.79
CA VAL A 20 1.89 -34.14 19.69
C VAL A 20 0.65 -33.72 18.91
N LEU A 21 -0.24 -34.66 18.55
CA LEU A 21 -1.49 -34.35 17.87
C LEU A 21 -2.42 -33.48 18.73
N ALA A 22 -2.47 -33.71 20.04
CA ALA A 22 -3.24 -32.88 20.96
C ALA A 22 -2.70 -31.45 21.04
N PHE A 23 -1.38 -31.28 21.08
CA PHE A 23 -0.71 -29.98 21.04
C PHE A 23 -1.03 -29.25 19.73
N LEU A 24 -0.76 -29.87 18.56
CA LEU A 24 -1.04 -29.28 17.25
C LEU A 24 -2.50 -28.87 17.08
N ARG A 25 -3.43 -29.73 17.49
CA ARG A 25 -4.87 -29.43 17.45
C ARG A 25 -5.26 -28.27 18.37
N ASN A 26 -4.69 -28.20 19.57
CA ASN A 26 -4.98 -27.12 20.51
C ASN A 26 -4.38 -25.79 20.02
N THR A 27 -3.16 -25.80 19.48
CA THR A 27 -2.53 -24.64 18.84
C THR A 27 -3.35 -24.17 17.65
N TRP A 28 -3.79 -25.08 16.78
CA TRP A 28 -4.68 -24.75 15.66
C TRP A 28 -6.00 -24.13 16.13
N ARG A 29 -6.66 -24.71 17.15
CA ARG A 29 -7.88 -24.14 17.75
C ARG A 29 -7.66 -22.75 18.35
N GLY A 30 -6.49 -22.52 18.94
CA GLY A 30 -6.08 -21.20 19.45
C GLY A 30 -5.91 -20.19 18.32
N LEU A 31 -5.16 -20.54 17.27
CA LEU A 31 -4.91 -19.68 16.11
C LEU A 31 -6.18 -19.37 15.32
N THR A 32 -7.09 -20.33 15.20
CA THR A 32 -8.35 -20.19 14.46
C THR A 32 -9.50 -19.58 15.29
N SER A 33 -9.19 -19.01 16.46
CA SER A 33 -10.20 -18.34 17.30
C SER A 33 -10.31 -16.85 16.95
N MET A 34 -11.54 -16.32 16.98
CA MET A 34 -11.80 -14.89 16.76
C MET A 34 -11.04 -14.00 17.76
N ARG A 35 -10.87 -14.47 19.00
CA ARG A 35 -10.11 -13.75 20.03
C ARG A 35 -8.66 -13.55 19.60
N THR A 36 -8.01 -14.61 19.14
CA THR A 36 -6.62 -14.53 18.68
C THR A 36 -6.49 -13.62 17.46
N ALA A 37 -7.44 -13.67 16.52
CA ALA A 37 -7.45 -12.74 15.38
C ALA A 37 -7.48 -11.27 15.81
N LEU A 38 -8.33 -10.91 16.79
CA LEU A 38 -8.41 -9.55 17.32
C LEU A 38 -7.13 -9.12 18.05
N VAL A 39 -6.53 -10.03 18.82
CA VAL A 39 -5.24 -9.76 19.49
C VAL A 39 -4.12 -9.57 18.45
N LEU A 40 -4.05 -10.42 17.43
CA LEU A 40 -3.07 -10.29 16.35
C LEU A 40 -3.25 -9.00 15.55
N LEU A 41 -4.50 -8.58 15.31
CA LEU A 41 -4.79 -7.30 14.68
C LEU A 41 -4.29 -6.12 15.53
N PHE A 42 -4.52 -6.16 16.84
CA PHE A 42 -4.00 -5.16 17.77
C PHE A 42 -2.46 -5.16 17.82
N LEU A 43 -1.84 -6.34 17.89
CA LEU A 43 -0.39 -6.48 17.86
C LEU A 43 0.19 -5.97 16.54
N LEU A 44 -0.46 -6.20 15.40
CA LEU A 44 -0.03 -5.68 14.10
C LEU A 44 -0.05 -4.14 14.10
N ALA A 45 -1.10 -3.53 14.67
CA ALA A 45 -1.18 -2.08 14.80
C ALA A 45 -0.06 -1.52 15.70
N LEU A 46 0.19 -2.15 16.85
CA LEU A 46 1.27 -1.78 17.76
C LEU A 46 2.65 -1.93 17.09
N ALA A 47 2.84 -3.02 16.37
CA ALA A 47 4.02 -3.38 15.61
C ALA A 47 4.33 -2.37 14.48
N ALA A 48 3.31 -1.74 13.90
CA ALA A 48 3.49 -0.74 12.84
C ALA A 48 3.90 0.65 13.37
N MET A 49 3.65 0.98 14.65
CA MET A 49 3.91 2.32 15.20
C MET A 49 5.39 2.75 15.09
N PRO A 50 6.40 1.91 15.40
CA PRO A 50 7.78 2.33 15.27
C PRO A 50 8.16 2.69 13.83
N GLY A 51 7.52 2.06 12.84
CA GLY A 51 7.72 2.37 11.43
C GLY A 51 7.32 3.80 11.06
N ALA A 52 6.40 4.41 11.81
CA ALA A 52 5.97 5.80 11.63
C ALA A 52 6.76 6.80 12.50
N LEU A 53 7.41 6.34 13.57
CA LEU A 53 8.09 7.19 14.55
C LEU A 53 9.61 7.26 14.34
N LEU A 54 10.22 6.21 13.76
CA LEU A 54 11.65 6.10 13.53
C LEU A 54 11.98 6.20 12.04
N PRO A 55 13.16 6.77 11.68
CA PRO A 55 13.59 6.84 10.28
C PRO A 55 13.72 5.43 9.68
N GLN A 56 12.99 5.14 8.60
CA GLN A 56 13.05 3.84 7.94
C GLN A 56 14.10 3.84 6.82
N ARG A 57 14.96 2.82 6.78
CA ARG A 57 16.09 2.75 5.84
C ARG A 57 15.65 2.74 4.38
N ASN A 58 14.51 2.12 4.09
CA ASN A 58 13.92 2.09 2.74
C ASN A 58 13.38 3.46 2.28
N LEU A 59 13.20 4.42 3.18
CA LEU A 59 12.78 5.78 2.85
C LEU A 59 13.95 6.75 2.79
N ASN A 60 14.91 6.64 3.72
CA ASN A 60 16.08 7.51 3.76
C ASN A 60 17.23 6.86 4.53
N VAL A 61 18.15 6.21 3.80
CA VAL A 61 19.34 5.56 4.36
C VAL A 61 20.18 6.54 5.18
N ALA A 62 20.43 7.75 4.66
CA ALA A 62 21.28 8.74 5.32
C ALA A 62 20.73 9.19 6.67
N LYS A 63 19.42 9.46 6.78
CA LYS A 63 18.78 9.82 8.06
C LYS A 63 18.80 8.66 9.06
N THR A 64 18.64 7.43 8.58
CA THR A 64 18.75 6.24 9.45
C THR A 64 20.18 6.11 10.00
N ASP A 65 21.19 6.24 9.15
CA ASP A 65 22.60 6.12 9.55
C ASP A 65 23.02 7.26 10.49
N GLU A 66 22.58 8.50 10.22
CA GLU A 66 22.76 9.65 11.12
C GLU A 66 22.12 9.40 12.48
N TYR A 67 20.88 8.87 12.51
CA TYR A 67 20.19 8.54 13.75
C TYR A 67 20.95 7.47 14.55
N ILE A 68 21.45 6.42 13.90
CA ILE A 68 22.23 5.36 14.55
C ILE A 68 23.51 5.94 15.13
N ALA A 69 24.27 6.72 14.35
CA ALA A 69 25.50 7.36 14.80
C ALA A 69 25.28 8.33 15.97
N ALA A 70 24.19 9.10 15.94
CA ALA A 70 23.83 10.05 17.00
C ALA A 70 23.42 9.38 18.32
N HIS A 71 22.94 8.13 18.30
CA HIS A 71 22.40 7.44 19.48
C HIS A 71 23.26 6.26 19.98
N GLY A 72 24.43 6.01 19.38
CA GLY A 72 25.39 4.99 19.82
C GLY A 72 24.75 3.61 20.04
N TRP A 73 24.93 3.04 21.25
CA TRP A 73 24.46 1.68 21.57
C TRP A 73 22.94 1.48 21.39
N TRP A 74 22.13 2.52 21.64
CA TRP A 74 20.67 2.43 21.50
C TRP A 74 20.27 2.37 20.03
N GLY A 75 20.97 3.15 19.18
CA GLY A 75 20.83 3.07 17.72
C GLY A 75 21.18 1.68 17.20
N GLU A 76 22.32 1.13 17.62
CA GLU A 76 22.73 -0.23 17.23
C GLU A 76 21.75 -1.32 17.69
N LEU A 77 21.16 -1.20 18.88
CA LEU A 77 20.17 -2.17 19.37
C LEU A 77 18.90 -2.14 18.51
N LEU A 78 18.39 -0.95 18.19
CA LEU A 78 17.23 -0.78 17.32
C LEU A 78 17.49 -1.33 15.92
N ASP A 79 18.70 -1.13 15.39
CA ASP A 79 19.10 -1.67 14.10
C ASP A 79 19.16 -3.20 14.11
N ARG A 80 19.83 -3.79 15.12
CA ARG A 80 19.90 -5.26 15.29
C ARG A 80 18.52 -5.91 15.49
N THR A 81 17.56 -5.18 16.07
CA THR A 81 16.18 -5.65 16.27
C THR A 81 15.23 -5.24 15.14
N GLN A 82 15.75 -4.69 14.04
CA GLN A 82 15.04 -4.34 12.80
C GLN A 82 14.00 -3.21 12.93
N PHE A 83 14.17 -2.27 13.87
CA PHE A 83 13.25 -1.14 14.05
C PHE A 83 13.39 -0.05 12.98
N PHE A 84 14.49 -0.03 12.22
CA PHE A 84 14.64 0.84 11.05
C PHE A 84 14.18 0.18 9.73
N GLU A 85 13.69 -1.06 9.81
CA GLU A 85 13.14 -1.83 8.69
C GLU A 85 11.90 -2.63 9.15
N VAL A 86 10.99 -1.96 9.88
CA VAL A 86 9.85 -2.60 10.56
C VAL A 86 9.05 -3.52 9.64
N TYR A 87 8.72 -3.04 8.43
CA TYR A 87 7.92 -3.78 7.46
C TYR A 87 8.64 -4.98 6.82
N GLY A 88 9.97 -5.01 6.88
CA GLY A 88 10.81 -6.14 6.46
C GLY A 88 11.24 -7.04 7.62
N SER A 89 10.90 -6.70 8.86
CA SER A 89 11.36 -7.41 10.04
C SER A 89 10.75 -8.81 10.20
N VAL A 90 11.51 -9.70 10.85
CA VAL A 90 11.07 -11.08 11.14
C VAL A 90 9.85 -11.08 12.06
N TRP A 91 9.81 -10.18 13.06
CA TRP A 91 8.72 -10.12 14.02
C TRP A 91 7.43 -9.56 13.42
N PHE A 92 7.50 -8.53 12.57
CA PHE A 92 6.33 -8.02 11.85
C PHE A 92 5.77 -9.09 10.91
N SER A 93 6.64 -9.75 10.15
CA SER A 93 6.29 -10.85 9.25
C SER A 93 5.64 -12.02 9.99
N ALA A 94 6.12 -12.35 11.20
CA ALA A 94 5.52 -13.40 12.02
C ALA A 94 4.08 -13.06 12.43
N ILE A 95 3.82 -11.82 12.90
CA ILE A 95 2.45 -11.37 13.25
C ILE A 95 1.56 -11.45 12.01
N TYR A 96 2.05 -10.98 10.87
CA TYR A 96 1.34 -11.01 9.60
C TYR A 96 0.95 -12.43 9.16
N ILE A 97 1.89 -13.38 9.19
CA ILE A 97 1.65 -14.79 8.83
C ILE A 97 0.66 -15.43 9.81
N LEU A 98 0.81 -15.17 11.11
CA LEU A 98 -0.14 -15.67 12.11
C LEU A 98 -1.55 -15.12 11.89
N LEU A 99 -1.67 -13.84 11.54
CA LEU A 99 -2.95 -13.22 11.21
C LEU A 99 -3.57 -13.86 9.96
N MET A 100 -2.78 -14.10 8.91
CA MET A 100 -3.21 -14.80 7.70
C MET A 100 -3.75 -16.20 8.02
N VAL A 101 -2.97 -17.01 8.76
CA VAL A 101 -3.37 -18.36 9.18
C VAL A 101 -4.64 -18.32 10.03
N SER A 102 -4.72 -17.37 10.96
CA SER A 102 -5.90 -17.15 11.80
C SER A 102 -7.14 -16.81 10.96
N LEU A 103 -7.01 -15.91 10.00
CA LEU A 103 -8.08 -15.48 9.11
C LEU A 103 -8.60 -16.64 8.25
N ILE A 104 -7.71 -17.39 7.60
CA ILE A 104 -8.06 -18.58 6.83
C ILE A 104 -8.76 -19.61 7.72
N GLY A 105 -8.21 -19.84 8.91
CA GLY A 105 -8.75 -20.78 9.88
C GLY A 105 -10.12 -20.40 10.44
N CYS A 106 -10.43 -19.11 10.54
CA CYS A 106 -11.76 -18.62 10.89
C CYS A 106 -12.74 -18.69 9.70
N LEU A 107 -12.25 -18.42 8.49
CA LEU A 107 -13.06 -18.27 7.27
C LEU A 107 -13.51 -19.60 6.69
N ALA A 108 -12.63 -20.61 6.67
CA ALA A 108 -12.91 -21.93 6.10
C ALA A 108 -14.12 -22.65 6.75
N PRO A 109 -14.15 -22.87 8.09
CA PRO A 109 -15.29 -23.54 8.72
C PRO A 109 -16.58 -22.73 8.59
N ARG A 110 -16.49 -21.40 8.71
CA ARG A 110 -17.63 -20.50 8.57
C ARG A 110 -18.26 -20.57 7.17
N SER A 111 -17.42 -20.67 6.13
CA SER A 111 -17.87 -20.82 4.75
C SER A 111 -18.65 -22.12 4.54
N LEU A 112 -18.19 -23.21 5.14
CA LEU A 112 -18.89 -24.51 5.10
C LEU A 112 -20.23 -24.47 5.83
N ASP A 113 -20.27 -23.88 7.02
CA ASP A 113 -21.51 -23.75 7.80
C ASP A 113 -22.52 -22.83 7.10
N TYR A 114 -22.04 -21.76 6.46
CA TYR A 114 -22.87 -20.91 5.63
C TYR A 114 -23.42 -21.66 4.42
N ALA A 115 -22.60 -22.44 3.70
CA ALA A 115 -23.06 -23.24 2.57
C ALA A 115 -24.14 -24.26 2.99
N LYS A 116 -24.00 -24.87 4.18
CA LYS A 116 -25.04 -25.74 4.77
C LYS A 116 -26.30 -24.95 5.12
N ALA A 117 -26.16 -23.80 5.78
CA ALA A 117 -27.29 -22.95 6.17
C ALA A 117 -28.06 -22.40 4.96
N MET A 118 -27.38 -22.13 3.86
CA MET A 118 -27.99 -21.73 2.58
C MET A 118 -28.84 -22.84 1.97
N ARG A 119 -28.55 -24.11 2.26
CA ARG A 119 -29.36 -25.25 1.80
C ARG A 119 -30.44 -25.65 2.80
N ALA A 120 -30.31 -25.30 4.08
CA ALA A 120 -31.25 -25.66 5.13
C ALA A 120 -32.64 -25.02 4.97
N LYS A 121 -33.70 -25.80 5.28
CA LYS A 121 -35.08 -25.28 5.31
C LYS A 121 -35.25 -24.25 6.45
N PRO A 122 -36.15 -23.26 6.32
CA PRO A 122 -36.59 -22.39 7.41
C PRO A 122 -36.86 -23.15 8.71
N VAL A 123 -36.43 -22.55 9.84
CA VAL A 123 -36.56 -23.17 11.18
C VAL A 123 -38.01 -23.52 11.51
N LEU A 124 -38.21 -24.41 12.47
CA LEU A 124 -39.55 -24.75 12.97
C LEU A 124 -40.23 -23.52 13.59
N THR A 125 -41.56 -23.48 13.48
CA THR A 125 -42.40 -22.49 14.16
C THR A 125 -42.26 -22.68 15.68
N PRO A 126 -41.89 -21.64 16.45
CA PRO A 126 -41.81 -21.74 17.91
C PRO A 126 -43.14 -22.13 18.53
N ARG A 127 -43.11 -22.96 19.58
CA ARG A 127 -44.35 -23.38 20.28
C ARG A 127 -45.11 -22.19 20.87
N LYS A 128 -44.40 -21.25 21.50
CA LYS A 128 -44.99 -20.05 22.14
C LYS A 128 -44.61 -18.80 21.35
N LEU A 129 -45.46 -18.39 20.40
CA LEU A 129 -45.22 -17.21 19.56
C LEU A 129 -45.29 -15.89 20.34
N ALA A 130 -46.11 -15.84 21.39
CA ALA A 130 -46.21 -14.70 22.30
C ALA A 130 -44.91 -14.31 23.04
N ARG A 131 -43.87 -15.16 23.03
CA ARG A 131 -42.56 -14.85 23.62
C ARG A 131 -41.60 -14.17 22.64
N MET A 132 -42.00 -14.01 21.38
CA MET A 132 -41.17 -13.34 20.39
C MET A 132 -41.21 -11.81 20.59
N PRO A 133 -40.14 -11.08 20.24
CA PRO A 133 -40.09 -9.63 20.42
C PRO A 133 -41.22 -8.89 19.71
N HIS A 134 -41.61 -9.39 18.53
CA HIS A 134 -42.77 -8.91 17.79
C HIS A 134 -43.81 -10.02 17.72
N HIS A 135 -45.02 -9.72 18.18
CA HIS A 135 -46.13 -10.68 18.21
C HIS A 135 -47.46 -9.96 18.03
N LEU A 136 -48.36 -10.55 17.25
CA LEU A 136 -49.74 -10.13 17.08
C LEU A 136 -50.62 -11.38 17.04
N SER A 137 -51.74 -11.36 17.75
CA SER A 137 -52.76 -12.41 17.70
C SER A 137 -54.13 -11.79 17.44
N THR A 138 -54.93 -12.40 16.58
CA THR A 138 -56.28 -11.93 16.23
C THR A 138 -57.18 -13.10 15.83
N THR A 139 -58.49 -12.89 15.88
CA THR A 139 -59.50 -13.84 15.42
C THR A 139 -60.22 -13.27 14.20
N THR A 140 -60.48 -14.11 13.19
CA THR A 140 -61.16 -13.71 11.95
C THR A 140 -62.22 -14.73 11.55
N ASP A 141 -63.29 -14.29 10.89
CA ASP A 141 -64.33 -15.20 10.36
C ASP A 141 -63.90 -15.95 9.09
N ARG A 142 -62.70 -15.66 8.57
CA ARG A 142 -62.16 -16.33 7.38
C ARG A 142 -61.76 -17.77 7.67
N THR A 143 -61.95 -18.66 6.70
CA THR A 143 -61.49 -20.05 6.77
C THR A 143 -59.96 -20.13 6.87
N PRO A 144 -59.38 -21.10 7.60
CA PRO A 144 -57.93 -21.31 7.68
C PRO A 144 -57.24 -21.38 6.31
N GLU A 145 -57.87 -21.98 5.30
CA GLU A 145 -57.36 -22.11 3.93
C GLU A 145 -57.15 -20.75 3.27
N ALA A 146 -58.14 -19.86 3.39
CA ALA A 146 -58.10 -18.51 2.84
C ALA A 146 -56.97 -17.68 3.48
N VAL A 147 -56.82 -17.77 4.80
CA VAL A 147 -55.75 -17.09 5.54
C VAL A 147 -54.36 -17.60 5.11
N MET A 148 -54.22 -18.91 4.95
CA MET A 148 -52.96 -19.51 4.50
C MET A 148 -52.62 -19.08 3.07
N LYS A 149 -53.61 -19.08 2.16
CA LYS A 149 -53.43 -18.60 0.78
C LYS A 149 -52.96 -17.14 0.72
N ASP A 150 -53.57 -16.26 1.51
CA ASP A 150 -53.15 -14.85 1.61
C ASP A 150 -51.75 -14.71 2.21
N THR A 151 -51.43 -15.53 3.21
CA THR A 151 -50.08 -15.58 3.80
C THR A 151 -49.03 -15.99 2.78
N HIS A 152 -49.34 -16.97 1.91
CA HIS A 152 -48.48 -17.33 0.79
C HIS A 152 -48.34 -16.22 -0.25
N ALA A 153 -49.40 -15.44 -0.52
CA ALA A 153 -49.29 -14.32 -1.45
C ALA A 153 -48.39 -13.21 -0.87
N LEU A 154 -48.59 -12.86 0.41
CA LEU A 154 -47.86 -11.78 1.07
C LEU A 154 -46.37 -12.10 1.26
N LEU A 155 -46.05 -13.37 1.55
CA LEU A 155 -44.67 -13.82 1.75
C LEU A 155 -44.00 -14.28 0.43
N LYS A 156 -44.42 -13.73 -0.71
CA LYS A 156 -43.76 -13.96 -2.01
C LYS A 156 -42.31 -13.44 -1.96
N GLY A 157 -41.37 -14.25 -2.47
CA GLY A 157 -39.93 -13.95 -2.41
C GLY A 157 -39.27 -14.22 -1.05
N TRP A 158 -40.01 -14.72 -0.06
CA TRP A 158 -39.44 -15.28 1.17
C TRP A 158 -39.20 -16.77 1.01
N ARG A 159 -38.14 -17.27 1.65
CA ARG A 159 -37.95 -18.71 1.77
C ARG A 159 -38.89 -19.21 2.85
N ARG A 160 -39.84 -20.07 2.50
CA ARG A 160 -40.93 -20.48 3.38
C ARG A 160 -41.11 -21.99 3.42
N VAL A 161 -41.57 -22.48 4.55
CA VAL A 161 -42.03 -23.87 4.73
C VAL A 161 -43.32 -23.82 5.52
N GLU A 162 -44.37 -24.37 4.93
CA GLU A 162 -45.64 -24.68 5.58
C GLU A 162 -45.54 -26.03 6.26
N ARG A 163 -46.19 -26.18 7.41
CA ARG A 163 -46.29 -27.41 8.18
C ARG A 163 -47.70 -27.53 8.75
N GLU A 164 -48.22 -28.75 8.75
CA GLU A 164 -49.41 -29.12 9.50
C GLU A 164 -49.01 -29.53 10.93
N GLU A 165 -49.74 -29.03 11.90
CA GLU A 165 -49.64 -29.35 13.33
C GLU A 165 -50.89 -30.16 13.75
N ALA A 166 -50.98 -30.56 15.02
CA ALA A 166 -52.15 -31.29 15.53
C ALA A 166 -53.43 -30.43 15.43
N ASP A 167 -54.60 -31.08 15.43
CA ASP A 167 -55.91 -30.44 15.50
C ASP A 167 -56.22 -29.46 14.35
N GLY A 168 -55.68 -29.76 13.15
CA GLY A 168 -55.92 -28.94 11.94
C GLY A 168 -55.17 -27.60 11.92
N VAL A 169 -54.28 -27.36 12.89
CA VAL A 169 -53.44 -26.16 12.96
C VAL A 169 -52.43 -26.17 11.81
N ARG A 170 -52.25 -25.03 11.16
CA ARG A 170 -51.21 -24.85 10.13
C ARG A 170 -50.25 -23.75 10.52
N SER A 171 -48.96 -23.93 10.22
CA SER A 171 -47.96 -22.89 10.44
C SER A 171 -47.01 -22.70 9.26
N ILE A 172 -46.68 -21.45 9.00
CA ILE A 172 -45.67 -21.03 8.01
C ILE A 172 -44.50 -20.42 8.76
N SER A 173 -43.31 -20.94 8.47
CA SER A 173 -42.04 -20.31 8.84
C SER A 173 -41.41 -19.71 7.61
N ALA A 174 -41.14 -18.40 7.62
CA ALA A 174 -40.56 -17.67 6.52
C ALA A 174 -39.30 -16.91 6.95
N GLU A 175 -38.22 -17.03 6.17
CA GLU A 175 -36.96 -16.32 6.37
C GLU A 175 -36.58 -15.48 5.14
N ARG A 176 -35.99 -14.29 5.37
CA ARG A 176 -35.43 -13.43 4.33
C ARG A 176 -34.13 -12.76 4.81
N GLY A 177 -33.27 -12.38 3.86
CA GLY A 177 -32.01 -11.69 4.15
C GLY A 177 -30.78 -12.59 4.31
N TYR A 178 -30.74 -13.73 3.61
CA TYR A 178 -29.58 -14.65 3.60
C TYR A 178 -28.29 -14.00 3.04
N LEU A 179 -28.42 -12.93 2.23
CA LEU A 179 -27.30 -12.19 1.66
C LEU A 179 -26.45 -11.44 2.70
N ARG A 180 -26.97 -11.19 3.91
CA ARG A 180 -26.20 -10.51 4.97
C ARG A 180 -24.92 -11.26 5.31
N GLU A 181 -25.03 -12.58 5.46
CA GLU A 181 -23.88 -13.43 5.79
C GLU A 181 -22.96 -13.61 4.58
N THR A 182 -23.50 -13.58 3.35
CA THR A 182 -22.69 -13.49 2.11
C THR A 182 -21.84 -12.23 2.14
N GLY A 183 -22.42 -11.07 2.45
CA GLY A 183 -21.68 -9.80 2.52
C GLY A 183 -20.54 -9.87 3.53
N ASN A 184 -20.81 -10.43 4.71
CA ASN A 184 -19.77 -10.66 5.72
C ASN A 184 -18.66 -11.60 5.20
N LEU A 185 -18.99 -12.69 4.51
CA LEU A 185 -17.99 -13.59 3.91
C LEU A 185 -17.18 -12.90 2.81
N VAL A 186 -17.84 -12.18 1.90
CA VAL A 186 -17.18 -11.41 0.83
C VAL A 186 -16.21 -10.40 1.41
N PHE A 187 -16.56 -9.71 2.50
CA PHE A 187 -15.65 -8.81 3.21
C PHE A 187 -14.38 -9.54 3.68
N HIS A 188 -14.54 -10.69 4.34
CA HIS A 188 -13.39 -11.44 4.85
C HIS A 188 -12.53 -12.04 3.72
N PHE A 189 -13.14 -12.54 2.64
CA PHE A 189 -12.40 -13.01 1.45
C PHE A 189 -11.70 -11.85 0.73
N GLY A 190 -12.33 -10.68 0.64
CA GLY A 190 -11.70 -9.48 0.10
C GLY A 190 -10.50 -9.04 0.92
N MET A 191 -10.62 -9.03 2.26
CA MET A 191 -9.50 -8.75 3.16
C MET A 191 -8.38 -9.78 3.03
N LEU A 192 -8.71 -11.08 2.99
CA LEU A 192 -7.74 -12.15 2.77
C LEU A 192 -7.03 -11.98 1.43
N GLY A 193 -7.78 -11.72 0.36
CA GLY A 193 -7.26 -11.49 -0.97
C GLY A 193 -6.33 -10.27 -1.00
N LEU A 194 -6.71 -9.16 -0.38
CA LEU A 194 -5.87 -7.96 -0.27
C LEU A 194 -4.53 -8.30 0.38
N ILE A 195 -4.53 -8.97 1.53
CA ILE A 195 -3.32 -9.40 2.23
C ILE A 195 -2.47 -10.31 1.30
N ILE A 196 -3.07 -11.30 0.63
CA ILE A 196 -2.36 -12.19 -0.30
C ILE A 196 -1.74 -11.40 -1.46
N PHE A 197 -2.50 -10.53 -2.12
CA PHE A 197 -2.01 -9.79 -3.28
C PHE A 197 -0.94 -8.78 -2.88
N PHE A 198 -1.05 -8.09 -1.74
CA PHE A 198 0.05 -7.26 -1.24
C PHE A 198 1.35 -8.06 -1.06
N ALA A 199 1.28 -9.27 -0.50
CA ALA A 199 2.45 -10.14 -0.35
C ALA A 199 3.01 -10.58 -1.72
N LEU A 200 2.15 -10.91 -2.68
CA LEU A 200 2.55 -11.26 -4.05
C LEU A 200 3.19 -10.05 -4.77
N GLY A 201 2.69 -8.83 -4.55
CA GLY A 201 3.26 -7.61 -5.09
C GLY A 201 4.66 -7.35 -4.57
N LYS A 202 4.91 -7.60 -3.27
CA LYS A 202 6.28 -7.56 -2.72
C LYS A 202 7.17 -8.70 -3.19
N LEU A 203 6.60 -9.80 -3.67
CA LEU A 203 7.36 -10.94 -4.16
C LEU A 203 7.82 -10.74 -5.61
N PHE A 204 6.93 -10.20 -6.47
CA PHE A 204 7.11 -10.11 -7.93
C PHE A 204 7.23 -8.69 -8.47
N GLY A 205 6.92 -7.66 -7.68
CA GLY A 205 7.08 -6.27 -8.08
C GLY A 205 8.51 -5.78 -7.93
N TYR A 206 8.80 -4.64 -8.54
CA TYR A 206 10.05 -3.92 -8.37
C TYR A 206 9.83 -2.42 -8.47
N GLU A 207 10.75 -1.67 -7.88
CA GLU A 207 10.77 -0.21 -7.90
C GLU A 207 12.20 0.25 -8.14
N GLY A 208 12.42 1.06 -9.17
CA GLY A 208 13.71 1.66 -9.45
C GLY A 208 13.61 3.17 -9.57
N GLN A 209 14.60 3.90 -9.08
CA GLN A 209 14.69 5.34 -9.25
C GLN A 209 15.93 5.71 -10.05
N VAL A 210 15.78 6.71 -10.91
CA VAL A 210 16.87 7.24 -11.74
C VAL A 210 16.72 8.75 -11.91
N ILE A 211 17.85 9.45 -11.87
CA ILE A 211 17.95 10.85 -12.23
C ILE A 211 18.28 10.96 -13.71
N VAL A 212 17.48 11.74 -14.44
CA VAL A 212 17.68 11.98 -15.87
C VAL A 212 17.66 13.48 -16.12
N GLN A 213 18.62 13.97 -16.90
CA GLN A 213 18.69 15.38 -17.29
C GLN A 213 17.53 15.72 -18.23
N ALA A 214 17.03 16.95 -18.12
CA ALA A 214 15.97 17.49 -18.97
C ALA A 214 16.59 18.24 -20.16
N ASP A 215 17.38 17.53 -20.98
CA ASP A 215 18.17 18.09 -22.09
C ASP A 215 18.27 17.15 -23.31
N ASP A 216 17.16 16.48 -23.64
CA ASP A 216 17.06 15.38 -24.60
C ASP A 216 17.80 14.08 -24.18
N SER A 217 18.22 14.00 -22.93
CA SER A 217 18.80 12.78 -22.35
C SER A 217 17.83 11.61 -22.41
N GLN A 218 18.40 10.44 -22.71
CA GLN A 218 17.68 9.18 -22.86
C GLN A 218 18.03 8.22 -21.74
N TRP A 219 17.03 7.49 -21.28
CA TRP A 219 17.19 6.41 -20.34
C TRP A 219 16.29 5.24 -20.72
N CYS A 220 16.77 4.02 -20.53
CA CYS A 220 16.04 2.80 -20.87
C CYS A 220 15.99 1.84 -19.68
N ASN A 221 14.82 1.23 -19.48
CA ASN A 221 14.62 0.13 -18.53
C ASN A 221 15.17 -1.18 -19.11
N SER A 222 16.50 -1.32 -19.18
CA SER A 222 17.18 -2.48 -19.78
C SER A 222 17.99 -3.31 -18.78
N GLY A 223 18.07 -2.89 -17.52
CA GLY A 223 18.77 -3.62 -16.46
C GLY A 223 19.04 -2.76 -15.24
N ILE A 224 19.42 -3.40 -14.12
CA ILE A 224 19.60 -2.73 -12.82
C ILE A 224 20.68 -1.65 -12.81
N LEU A 225 21.72 -1.77 -13.65
CA LEU A 225 22.84 -0.82 -13.68
C LEU A 225 22.44 0.57 -14.17
N GLY A 226 21.29 0.69 -14.85
CA GLY A 226 20.76 1.97 -15.28
C GLY A 226 20.05 2.75 -14.17
N TYR A 227 19.81 2.16 -13.00
CA TYR A 227 19.12 2.81 -11.88
C TYR A 227 20.10 3.31 -10.83
N ASP A 228 19.79 4.45 -10.22
CA ASP A 228 20.53 4.98 -9.06
C ASP A 228 20.18 4.19 -7.79
N THR A 229 18.93 3.77 -7.67
CA THR A 229 18.47 2.85 -6.63
C THR A 229 17.49 1.83 -7.21
N PHE A 230 17.56 0.58 -6.75
CA PHE A 230 16.69 -0.49 -7.23
C PHE A 230 16.26 -1.39 -6.08
N ASN A 231 14.95 -1.45 -5.84
CA ASN A 231 14.29 -2.27 -4.84
C ASN A 231 13.52 -3.39 -5.54
N ALA A 232 14.08 -4.58 -5.52
CA ALA A 232 13.48 -5.76 -6.13
C ALA A 232 12.68 -6.59 -5.12
N GLY A 233 11.58 -7.19 -5.57
CA GLY A 233 10.92 -8.26 -4.82
C GLY A 233 11.77 -9.54 -4.77
N LEU A 234 11.48 -10.45 -3.84
CA LEU A 234 12.33 -11.65 -3.61
C LEU A 234 12.37 -12.63 -4.80
N ARG A 235 11.54 -12.46 -5.83
CA ARG A 235 11.56 -13.23 -7.08
C ARG A 235 12.02 -12.43 -8.30
N VAL A 236 12.51 -11.21 -8.10
CA VAL A 236 13.03 -10.35 -9.16
C VAL A 236 14.54 -10.22 -8.96
N ASP A 237 15.32 -10.61 -9.97
CA ASP A 237 16.79 -10.45 -9.98
C ASP A 237 17.26 -9.27 -10.82
N GLY A 238 16.32 -8.58 -11.48
CA GLY A 238 16.56 -7.40 -12.30
C GLY A 238 17.21 -7.69 -13.67
N THR A 239 17.27 -8.96 -14.09
CA THR A 239 17.75 -9.37 -15.41
C THR A 239 16.64 -9.38 -16.47
N ASP A 240 15.40 -9.58 -16.05
CA ASP A 240 14.21 -9.66 -16.91
C ASP A 240 13.25 -8.49 -16.62
N LEU A 241 13.70 -7.27 -16.92
CA LEU A 241 12.90 -6.05 -16.79
C LEU A 241 12.08 -5.81 -18.05
N ASN A 242 10.93 -5.15 -17.93
CA ASN A 242 10.12 -4.81 -19.10
C ASN A 242 10.79 -3.68 -19.90
N PRO A 243 11.21 -3.92 -21.16
CA PRO A 243 11.98 -2.95 -21.89
C PRO A 243 11.12 -1.78 -22.36
N PHE A 244 11.56 -0.57 -22.01
CA PHE A 244 11.08 0.67 -22.58
C PHE A 244 12.19 1.73 -22.48
N CYS A 245 12.10 2.78 -23.30
CA CYS A 245 12.99 3.93 -23.23
C CYS A 245 12.16 5.20 -23.07
N ILE A 246 12.73 6.19 -22.39
CA ILE A 246 12.23 7.55 -22.29
C ILE A 246 13.30 8.54 -22.75
N ARG A 247 12.84 9.67 -23.27
CA ARG A 247 13.68 10.82 -23.62
C ARG A 247 13.05 12.06 -23.01
N LEU A 248 13.77 12.72 -22.13
CA LEU A 248 13.29 13.91 -21.43
C LEU A 248 13.77 15.15 -22.17
N LYS A 249 12.83 15.96 -22.66
CA LYS A 249 13.15 17.16 -23.44
C LYS A 249 13.38 18.36 -22.54
N ASP A 250 12.48 18.53 -21.58
CA ASP A 250 12.46 19.69 -20.69
C ASP A 250 11.78 19.34 -19.37
N PHE A 251 11.88 20.27 -18.43
CA PHE A 251 11.12 20.26 -17.19
C PHE A 251 10.64 21.68 -16.91
N GLU A 252 9.41 21.80 -16.40
CA GLU A 252 8.85 23.08 -15.98
C GLU A 252 8.22 22.92 -14.60
N ALA A 253 8.64 23.78 -13.67
CA ALA A 253 7.98 23.99 -12.40
C ALA A 253 7.43 25.42 -12.30
N ARG A 254 6.17 25.56 -11.86
CA ARG A 254 5.58 26.87 -11.55
C ARG A 254 5.33 27.00 -10.07
N TYR A 255 5.52 28.23 -9.58
CA TYR A 255 5.43 28.57 -8.17
C TYR A 255 4.44 29.71 -7.98
N THR A 256 3.76 29.69 -6.84
CA THR A 256 2.98 30.83 -6.36
C THR A 256 3.92 31.97 -5.92
N GLU A 257 3.38 33.17 -5.68
CA GLU A 257 4.19 34.30 -5.18
C GLU A 257 4.90 33.97 -3.85
N ALA A 258 4.26 33.13 -3.03
CA ALA A 258 4.77 32.60 -1.76
C ALA A 258 5.84 31.50 -1.92
N GLY A 259 6.22 31.14 -3.15
CA GLY A 259 7.26 30.15 -3.44
C GLY A 259 6.79 28.69 -3.36
N GLN A 260 5.49 28.44 -3.25
CA GLN A 260 4.96 27.07 -3.24
C GLN A 260 4.74 26.57 -4.66
N ALA A 261 5.25 25.38 -4.99
CA ALA A 261 5.01 24.79 -6.29
C ALA A 261 3.54 24.37 -6.45
N ASN A 262 2.96 24.68 -7.61
CA ASN A 262 1.59 24.27 -7.96
C ASN A 262 1.50 23.54 -9.30
N TYR A 263 2.62 23.41 -10.02
CA TYR A 263 2.70 22.74 -11.31
C TYR A 263 4.09 22.13 -11.49
N TYR A 264 4.12 20.88 -11.92
CA TYR A 264 5.33 20.19 -12.36
C TYR A 264 4.98 19.38 -13.60
N HIS A 265 5.71 19.63 -14.68
CA HIS A 265 5.49 18.98 -15.95
C HIS A 265 6.82 18.76 -16.66
N SER A 266 6.93 17.65 -17.37
CA SER A 266 8.05 17.39 -18.27
C SER A 266 7.54 16.90 -19.60
N ASN A 267 7.94 17.56 -20.70
CA ASN A 267 7.75 17.00 -22.02
C ASN A 267 8.73 15.86 -22.21
N MET A 268 8.21 14.67 -22.49
CA MET A 268 9.02 13.51 -22.81
C MET A 268 8.51 12.77 -24.03
N GLU A 269 9.36 11.91 -24.55
CA GLU A 269 8.98 10.88 -25.50
C GLU A 269 9.27 9.52 -24.90
N TYR A 270 8.54 8.49 -25.30
CA TYR A 270 8.80 7.12 -24.88
C TYR A 270 8.67 6.12 -26.02
N GLN A 271 9.29 4.95 -25.83
CA GLN A 271 9.21 3.79 -26.71
C GLN A 271 9.00 2.53 -25.88
N SER A 272 8.12 1.63 -26.32
CA SER A 272 7.98 0.29 -25.75
C SER A 272 7.45 -0.71 -26.77
N GLY A 273 7.67 -2.01 -26.53
CA GLY A 273 7.20 -3.06 -27.44
C GLY A 273 7.78 -2.92 -28.86
N GLU A 274 6.93 -2.93 -29.88
CA GLU A 274 7.34 -2.78 -31.29
C GLU A 274 7.99 -1.42 -31.61
N ASP A 275 7.69 -0.38 -30.82
CA ASP A 275 8.29 0.95 -31.00
C ASP A 275 9.83 0.91 -30.81
N LEU A 276 10.32 0.01 -29.93
CA LEU A 276 11.76 -0.18 -29.72
C LEU A 276 12.47 -0.77 -30.94
N LYS A 277 11.76 -1.58 -31.75
CA LYS A 277 12.31 -2.18 -32.97
C LYS A 277 12.29 -1.20 -34.14
N THR A 278 11.24 -0.38 -34.21
CA THR A 278 11.03 0.58 -35.30
C THR A 278 11.71 1.93 -35.05
N GLY A 279 12.09 2.21 -33.80
CA GLY A 279 12.63 3.51 -33.39
C GLY A 279 11.57 4.62 -33.31
N ALA A 280 10.29 4.27 -33.23
CA ALA A 280 9.18 5.22 -33.18
C ALA A 280 9.02 5.83 -31.77
N TRP A 281 9.21 7.13 -31.63
CA TRP A 281 9.01 7.86 -30.36
C TRP A 281 7.58 8.40 -30.23
N LYS A 282 6.96 8.19 -29.07
CA LYS A 282 5.62 8.72 -28.76
C LYS A 282 5.72 9.84 -27.74
N PRO A 283 5.15 11.03 -27.99
CA PRO A 283 5.14 12.13 -27.03
C PRO A 283 4.25 11.79 -25.83
N TYR A 284 4.66 12.24 -24.65
CA TYR A 284 3.90 12.15 -23.41
C TYR A 284 4.25 13.32 -22.48
N GLY A 285 3.25 13.97 -21.89
CA GLY A 285 3.45 14.99 -20.85
C GLY A 285 3.43 14.32 -19.48
N LEU A 286 4.58 14.22 -18.82
CA LEU A 286 4.69 13.61 -17.51
C LEU A 286 4.36 14.63 -16.42
N GLU A 287 3.34 14.36 -15.61
CA GLU A 287 2.87 15.21 -14.51
C GLU A 287 2.72 14.44 -13.20
N VAL A 288 2.69 15.17 -12.08
CA VAL A 288 2.40 14.60 -10.76
C VAL A 288 1.01 13.98 -10.75
N ASN A 289 0.89 12.76 -10.23
CA ASN A 289 -0.33 11.94 -10.23
C ASN A 289 -0.84 11.46 -11.60
N SER A 290 -0.15 11.80 -12.70
CA SER A 290 -0.45 11.34 -14.06
C SER A 290 0.71 10.52 -14.65
N PRO A 291 1.05 9.36 -14.05
CA PRO A 291 2.19 8.56 -14.49
C PRO A 291 2.01 8.01 -15.90
N LEU A 292 3.10 7.90 -16.66
CA LEU A 292 3.11 7.11 -17.89
C LEU A 292 2.91 5.64 -17.51
N ARG A 293 2.00 4.96 -18.19
CA ARG A 293 1.81 3.50 -18.09
C ARG A 293 2.31 2.85 -19.37
N THR A 294 3.36 2.05 -19.30
CA THR A 294 4.01 1.47 -20.49
C THR A 294 4.64 0.12 -20.14
N ALA A 295 4.58 -0.85 -21.05
CA ALA A 295 5.20 -2.18 -20.88
C ALA A 295 4.86 -2.92 -19.55
N GLY A 296 3.72 -2.64 -18.92
CA GLY A 296 3.35 -3.21 -17.62
C GLY A 296 3.89 -2.44 -16.40
N ASP A 297 4.64 -1.37 -16.63
CA ASP A 297 5.23 -0.51 -15.61
C ASP A 297 4.57 0.87 -15.57
N ARG A 298 4.84 1.59 -14.49
CA ARG A 298 4.40 2.96 -14.27
C ARG A 298 5.61 3.85 -14.01
N VAL A 299 5.71 4.94 -14.74
CA VAL A 299 6.80 5.92 -14.64
C VAL A 299 6.25 7.18 -13.98
N TYR A 300 6.78 7.50 -12.80
CA TYR A 300 6.36 8.63 -11.98
C TYR A 300 7.43 9.71 -11.96
N LEU A 301 7.00 10.96 -12.02
CA LEU A 301 7.83 12.13 -11.67
C LEU A 301 7.85 12.27 -10.14
N LEU A 302 9.00 12.06 -9.51
CA LEU A 302 9.14 12.14 -8.06
C LEU A 302 9.60 13.51 -7.58
N ASN A 303 10.69 13.99 -8.17
CA ASN A 303 11.37 15.20 -7.75
C ASN A 303 12.14 15.79 -8.92
N PHE A 304 12.73 16.95 -8.70
CA PHE A 304 13.62 17.61 -9.63
C PHE A 304 14.68 18.38 -8.86
N GLY A 305 15.74 18.76 -9.57
CA GLY A 305 16.75 19.67 -9.08
C GLY A 305 17.60 20.23 -10.21
N TYR A 306 18.74 20.78 -9.83
CA TYR A 306 19.64 21.44 -10.76
C TYR A 306 21.01 20.74 -10.79
N SER A 307 21.59 20.70 -11.98
CA SER A 307 22.95 20.27 -12.26
C SER A 307 23.79 21.52 -12.54
N PRO A 308 24.78 21.89 -11.72
CA PRO A 308 25.68 22.98 -12.10
C PRO A 308 26.53 22.56 -13.29
N LYS A 309 26.64 23.46 -14.27
CA LYS A 309 27.46 23.29 -15.46
C LYS A 309 28.83 23.91 -15.20
N PHE A 310 29.84 23.07 -15.04
CA PHE A 310 31.22 23.52 -14.90
C PHE A 310 32.00 23.24 -16.18
N THR A 311 32.73 24.25 -16.66
CA THR A 311 33.71 24.08 -17.73
C THR A 311 35.11 24.26 -17.16
N VAL A 312 35.92 23.20 -17.27
CA VAL A 312 37.31 23.16 -16.85
C VAL A 312 38.20 23.20 -18.08
N THR A 313 39.09 24.18 -18.15
CA THR A 313 40.12 24.29 -19.18
C THR A 313 41.47 24.01 -18.55
N PHE A 314 42.11 22.91 -18.95
CA PHE A 314 43.40 22.48 -18.43
C PHE A 314 44.56 23.27 -19.06
N PRO A 315 45.77 23.24 -18.48
CA PRO A 315 46.92 24.02 -18.95
C PRO A 315 47.38 23.64 -20.37
N ASP A 316 47.08 22.41 -20.81
CA ASP A 316 47.34 21.91 -22.16
C ASP A 316 46.32 22.40 -23.20
N GLY A 317 45.34 23.20 -22.79
CA GLY A 317 44.26 23.72 -23.64
C GLY A 317 43.08 22.75 -23.81
N THR A 318 43.12 21.56 -23.22
CA THR A 318 41.98 20.63 -23.27
C THR A 318 40.84 21.13 -22.38
N VAL A 319 39.60 20.86 -22.81
CA VAL A 319 38.39 21.36 -22.13
C VAL A 319 37.48 20.20 -21.76
N ARG A 320 36.91 20.27 -20.54
CA ARG A 320 35.85 19.38 -20.06
C ARG A 320 34.69 20.20 -19.55
N THR A 321 33.49 19.92 -20.06
CA THR A 321 32.24 20.47 -19.53
C THR A 321 31.45 19.34 -18.88
N ASN A 322 31.05 19.55 -17.63
CA ASN A 322 30.31 18.57 -16.85
C ASN A 322 29.00 19.18 -16.37
N LEU A 323 27.93 18.40 -16.50
CA LEU A 323 26.59 18.69 -16.01
C LEU A 323 26.17 17.56 -15.08
N THR A 324 26.65 17.63 -13.83
CA THR A 324 26.43 16.56 -12.84
C THR A 324 25.27 16.94 -11.93
N PRO A 325 24.28 16.07 -11.70
CA PRO A 325 23.19 16.34 -10.76
C PRO A 325 23.72 16.62 -9.35
N TRP A 326 23.27 17.73 -8.76
CA TRP A 326 23.46 18.01 -7.34
C TRP A 326 22.12 17.84 -6.61
N ARG A 327 22.13 17.33 -5.38
CA ARG A 327 20.92 17.00 -4.64
C ARG A 327 20.39 18.22 -3.87
N PRO A 328 19.07 18.43 -3.77
CA PRO A 328 18.52 19.46 -2.89
C PRO A 328 18.89 19.20 -1.43
N ALA A 329 19.60 20.15 -0.81
CA ALA A 329 19.84 20.20 0.63
C ALA A 329 18.67 20.87 1.35
N ASP A 330 17.99 21.81 0.68
CA ASP A 330 16.77 22.48 1.14
C ASP A 330 15.69 22.43 0.04
N GLU A 331 14.63 21.67 0.28
CA GLU A 331 13.56 21.42 -0.70
C GLU A 331 12.76 22.69 -1.10
N PRO A 332 12.37 23.60 -0.17
CA PRO A 332 11.64 24.82 -0.51
C PRO A 332 12.38 25.79 -1.43
N THR A 333 13.69 25.98 -1.22
CA THR A 333 14.49 26.93 -2.01
C THR A 333 15.34 26.26 -3.10
N LYS A 334 15.32 24.92 -3.14
CA LYS A 334 16.16 24.08 -4.00
C LYS A 334 17.65 24.40 -3.90
N LEU A 335 18.09 24.96 -2.77
CA LEU A 335 19.51 25.03 -2.44
C LEU A 335 20.05 23.61 -2.48
N SER A 336 21.03 23.38 -3.34
CA SER A 336 21.52 22.04 -3.65
C SER A 336 22.97 21.91 -3.20
N GLU A 337 23.37 20.69 -2.85
CA GLU A 337 24.75 20.35 -2.54
C GLU A 337 25.21 19.18 -3.41
N GLY A 338 26.50 19.12 -3.70
CA GLY A 338 27.02 18.05 -4.52
C GLY A 338 28.53 18.07 -4.70
N ALA A 339 28.99 17.16 -5.56
CA ALA A 339 30.36 17.07 -6.00
C ALA A 339 30.40 16.71 -7.49
N THR A 340 31.18 17.46 -8.26
CA THR A 340 31.49 17.18 -9.65
C THR A 340 32.94 16.71 -9.73
N LYS A 341 33.14 15.44 -10.11
CA LYS A 341 34.44 14.76 -10.19
C LYS A 341 34.91 14.72 -11.64
N ILE A 342 36.12 15.20 -11.91
CA ILE A 342 36.61 15.47 -13.27
C ILE A 342 38.02 14.87 -13.43
N ASP A 343 38.17 14.06 -14.48
CA ASP A 343 39.47 13.55 -14.93
C ASP A 343 40.00 14.40 -16.10
N GLN A 344 41.29 14.73 -16.06
CA GLN A 344 41.96 15.39 -17.17
C GLN A 344 42.04 14.44 -18.39
N PRO A 345 41.62 14.88 -19.59
CA PRO A 345 41.80 14.11 -20.82
C PRO A 345 43.27 13.79 -21.11
N GLY A 346 43.53 12.66 -21.79
CA GLY A 346 44.84 12.37 -22.36
C GLY A 346 45.88 11.77 -21.41
N ILE A 347 45.57 11.65 -20.11
CA ILE A 347 46.47 10.99 -19.14
C ILE A 347 46.19 9.49 -19.10
N THR A 348 47.11 8.71 -19.65
CA THR A 348 47.01 7.23 -19.69
C THR A 348 47.65 6.56 -18.48
N ASP A 349 48.64 7.21 -17.84
CA ASP A 349 49.26 6.66 -16.64
C ASP A 349 48.30 6.71 -15.45
N PRO A 350 47.95 5.56 -14.83
CA PRO A 350 46.97 5.53 -13.74
C PRO A 350 47.40 6.33 -12.50
N ILE A 351 48.71 6.38 -12.19
CA ILE A 351 49.22 7.08 -11.02
C ILE A 351 49.15 8.59 -11.25
N GLU A 352 49.62 9.06 -12.40
CA GLU A 352 49.51 10.45 -12.80
C GLU A 352 48.05 10.90 -12.85
N ARG A 353 47.16 10.11 -13.48
CA ARG A 353 45.72 10.44 -13.57
C ARG A 353 45.13 10.63 -12.19
N ARG A 354 45.38 9.69 -11.28
CA ARG A 354 44.89 9.72 -9.89
C ARG A 354 45.37 10.94 -9.10
N THR A 355 46.56 11.46 -9.35
CA THR A 355 47.08 12.62 -8.61
C THR A 355 46.62 13.96 -9.20
N ARG A 356 46.06 13.98 -10.41
CA ARG A 356 45.59 15.17 -11.12
C ARG A 356 44.08 15.31 -11.25
N GLN A 357 43.29 14.39 -10.69
CA GLN A 357 41.83 14.49 -10.72
C GLN A 357 41.38 15.72 -9.94
N LEU A 358 40.28 16.33 -10.38
CA LEU A 358 39.67 17.49 -9.74
C LEU A 358 38.31 17.14 -9.18
N ALA A 359 38.01 17.63 -7.98
CA ALA A 359 36.66 17.64 -7.45
C ALA A 359 36.20 19.07 -7.14
N ILE A 360 35.05 19.44 -7.68
CA ILE A 360 34.36 20.69 -7.38
C ILE A 360 33.18 20.33 -6.48
N THR A 361 33.21 20.71 -5.21
CA THR A 361 32.15 20.36 -4.25
C THR A 361 31.65 21.60 -3.53
N GLY A 362 30.37 21.67 -3.18
CA GLY A 362 29.84 22.78 -2.41
C GLY A 362 28.34 22.94 -2.52
N LEU A 363 27.89 24.20 -2.53
CA LEU A 363 26.48 24.60 -2.62
C LEU A 363 26.18 25.26 -3.96
N LEU A 364 24.99 24.99 -4.50
CA LEU A 364 24.38 25.65 -5.65
C LEU A 364 23.08 26.31 -5.20
N ALA A 365 22.98 27.62 -5.36
CA ALA A 365 21.78 28.39 -5.11
C ALA A 365 21.11 28.77 -6.44
N PRO A 366 19.89 28.29 -6.75
CA PRO A 366 19.16 28.66 -7.96
C PRO A 366 18.85 30.17 -8.05
N THR A 367 18.43 30.77 -6.94
CA THR A 367 18.33 32.23 -6.79
C THR A 367 19.20 32.68 -5.62
N ALA A 368 20.46 32.99 -5.92
CA ALA A 368 21.48 33.34 -4.95
C ALA A 368 21.06 34.48 -4.01
N PHE A 369 21.22 34.23 -2.71
CA PHE A 369 21.11 35.21 -1.62
C PHE A 369 22.24 34.96 -0.63
N MET A 370 22.87 36.03 -0.14
CA MET A 370 23.95 35.93 0.84
C MET A 370 23.40 36.23 2.23
N HIS A 371 23.44 35.24 3.13
CA HIS A 371 23.16 35.45 4.55
C HIS A 371 24.49 35.62 5.29
N GLY A 372 24.93 36.87 5.44
CA GLY A 372 26.32 37.16 5.82
C GLY A 372 27.28 36.69 4.72
N ASN A 373 28.22 35.81 5.07
CA ASN A 373 29.18 35.23 4.12
C ASN A 373 28.78 33.83 3.59
N VAL A 374 27.60 33.35 3.95
CA VAL A 374 27.11 32.03 3.53
C VAL A 374 26.17 32.18 2.34
N LEU A 375 26.46 31.46 1.26
CA LEU A 375 25.57 31.37 0.11
C LEU A 375 24.34 30.54 0.49
N THR A 376 23.16 31.08 0.20
CA THR A 376 21.89 30.38 0.30
C THR A 376 21.01 30.71 -0.91
N SER A 377 19.84 30.11 -0.98
CA SER A 377 18.84 30.37 -2.02
C SER A 377 17.62 31.05 -1.43
N SER A 378 17.10 32.07 -2.11
CA SER A 378 15.87 32.77 -1.69
C SER A 378 14.61 32.22 -2.35
N ARG A 379 14.76 31.54 -3.49
CA ARG A 379 13.66 31.01 -4.31
C ARG A 379 14.10 29.74 -5.06
N PRO A 380 13.18 28.79 -5.30
CA PRO A 380 13.48 27.55 -6.01
C PRO A 380 13.74 27.74 -7.52
N GLU A 381 13.23 28.81 -8.13
CA GLU A 381 13.51 29.09 -9.55
C GLU A 381 14.97 29.46 -9.79
N ALA A 382 15.56 29.02 -10.90
CA ALA A 382 16.93 29.38 -11.29
C ALA A 382 17.02 30.79 -11.93
N LYS A 383 16.72 31.86 -11.17
CA LYS A 383 16.73 33.25 -11.68
C LYS A 383 18.11 33.92 -11.62
N LYS A 384 18.91 33.57 -10.62
CA LYS A 384 20.27 34.10 -10.42
C LYS A 384 21.14 32.98 -9.85
N PRO A 385 21.50 31.97 -10.67
CA PRO A 385 22.25 30.85 -10.18
C PRO A 385 23.66 31.27 -9.78
N ALA A 386 24.10 30.84 -8.59
CA ALA A 386 25.47 31.00 -8.11
C ALA A 386 25.89 29.76 -7.32
N VAL A 387 27.20 29.55 -7.23
CA VAL A 387 27.78 28.42 -6.51
C VAL A 387 28.78 28.90 -5.47
N ALA A 388 28.85 28.20 -4.33
CA ALA A 388 29.90 28.36 -3.33
C ALA A 388 30.65 27.04 -3.24
N ILE A 389 31.83 26.99 -3.83
CA ILE A 389 32.56 25.76 -4.13
C ILE A 389 33.92 25.73 -3.44
N ASP A 390 34.30 24.52 -3.05
CA ASP A 390 35.65 24.11 -2.77
C ASP A 390 36.17 23.27 -3.92
N ILE A 391 37.36 23.60 -4.40
CA ILE A 391 38.03 22.85 -5.47
C ILE A 391 39.17 22.06 -4.84
N TYR A 392 39.18 20.75 -5.08
CA TYR A 392 40.19 19.81 -4.62
C TYR A 392 40.95 19.22 -5.81
N ARG A 393 42.21 18.85 -5.59
CA ARG A 393 43.04 18.07 -6.52
C ARG A 393 43.64 16.86 -5.83
N GLY A 394 43.62 15.71 -6.50
CA GLY A 394 44.23 14.48 -6.02
C GLY A 394 43.34 13.27 -6.23
N ASP A 395 43.50 12.26 -5.37
CA ASP A 395 42.83 10.98 -5.51
C ASP A 395 41.36 11.07 -5.12
N LEU A 396 40.45 10.75 -6.05
CA LEU A 396 39.01 10.71 -5.83
C LEU A 396 38.48 9.30 -5.51
N GLY A 397 39.35 8.30 -5.41
CA GLY A 397 38.99 6.92 -5.11
C GLY A 397 38.18 6.22 -6.22
N LEU A 398 38.11 6.81 -7.43
CA LEU A 398 37.29 6.31 -8.53
C LEU A 398 37.72 4.91 -9.01
N ASP A 399 38.99 4.56 -8.84
CA ASP A 399 39.54 3.27 -9.25
C ASP A 399 39.55 2.22 -8.13
N ALA A 400 38.96 2.50 -6.96
CA ALA A 400 39.07 1.62 -5.80
C ALA A 400 38.19 0.36 -5.89
N GLY A 401 37.36 0.23 -6.94
CA GLY A 401 36.43 -0.88 -7.12
C GLY A 401 35.28 -0.93 -6.10
N ARG A 402 35.07 0.16 -5.34
CA ARG A 402 33.99 0.31 -4.36
C ARG A 402 33.02 1.37 -4.86
N GLY A 403 31.72 1.16 -4.62
CA GLY A 403 30.71 2.19 -4.84
C GLY A 403 30.98 3.40 -3.95
N GLN A 404 30.83 4.60 -4.51
CA GLN A 404 31.00 5.86 -3.78
C GLN A 404 29.86 6.82 -4.14
N SER A 405 29.60 7.77 -3.25
CA SER A 405 28.57 8.79 -3.47
C SER A 405 28.90 9.65 -4.70
N ILE A 406 27.90 9.91 -5.54
CA ILE A 406 28.01 10.89 -6.63
C ILE A 406 27.88 12.33 -6.12
N PHE A 407 27.27 12.53 -4.95
CA PHE A 407 27.01 13.87 -4.39
C PHE A 407 28.11 14.35 -3.42
N GLN A 408 29.06 13.50 -3.05
CA GLN A 408 30.06 13.83 -2.03
C GLN A 408 31.45 13.33 -2.43
N ILE A 409 32.48 14.01 -1.91
CA ILE A 409 33.85 13.52 -1.92
C ILE A 409 34.11 12.65 -0.68
N ASP A 410 35.04 11.70 -0.80
CA ASP A 410 35.48 10.87 0.32
C ASP A 410 36.33 11.70 1.30
N GLN A 411 35.79 11.94 2.49
CA GLN A 411 36.47 12.75 3.51
C GLN A 411 37.73 12.08 4.05
N SER A 412 37.80 10.73 4.04
CA SER A 412 39.01 10.02 4.48
C SER A 412 40.21 10.34 3.57
N LEU A 413 39.99 10.52 2.26
CA LEU A 413 41.04 10.91 1.31
C LEU A 413 41.52 12.35 1.54
N VAL A 414 40.66 13.21 2.07
CA VAL A 414 41.02 14.58 2.49
C VAL A 414 41.86 14.54 3.76
N GLU A 415 41.43 13.77 4.77
CA GLU A 415 42.15 13.58 6.04
C GLU A 415 43.53 12.94 5.83
N ASP A 416 43.64 11.96 4.93
CA ASP A 416 44.89 11.32 4.52
C ASP A 416 45.81 12.23 3.69
N GLY A 417 45.35 13.42 3.30
CA GLY A 417 46.09 14.37 2.47
C GLY A 417 46.27 13.94 1.00
N ARG A 418 45.56 12.89 0.57
CA ARG A 418 45.54 12.39 -0.81
C ARG A 418 44.68 13.24 -1.74
N LEU A 419 43.67 13.91 -1.18
CA LEU A 419 42.80 14.87 -1.86
C LEU A 419 42.94 16.24 -1.19
N LYS A 420 43.62 17.17 -1.86
CA LYS A 420 44.01 18.46 -1.28
C LYS A 420 43.10 19.59 -1.75
N LYS A 421 42.60 20.39 -0.81
CA LYS A 421 41.85 21.60 -1.12
C LYS A 421 42.78 22.65 -1.72
N LEU A 422 42.45 23.16 -2.89
CA LEU A 422 43.19 24.22 -3.59
C LEU A 422 42.64 25.60 -3.26
N THR A 423 41.32 25.77 -3.37
CA THR A 423 40.68 27.08 -3.18
C THR A 423 39.22 26.93 -2.76
N ARG A 424 38.67 28.02 -2.21
CA ARG A 424 37.24 28.22 -1.94
C ARG A 424 36.80 29.46 -2.70
N GLN A 425 35.75 29.35 -3.50
CA GLN A 425 35.26 30.44 -4.35
C GLN A 425 33.74 30.49 -4.35
N ASN A 426 33.21 31.71 -4.42
CA ASN A 426 31.81 31.95 -4.79
C ASN A 426 31.82 32.46 -6.23
N LEU A 427 31.10 31.77 -7.12
CA LEU A 427 31.03 32.14 -8.54
C LEU A 427 29.58 32.40 -8.90
N ASP A 428 29.30 33.61 -9.41
CA ASP A 428 28.09 33.86 -10.18
C ASP A 428 28.19 33.19 -11.57
N GLN A 429 27.06 33.02 -12.25
CA GLN A 429 27.03 32.51 -13.62
C GLN A 429 27.96 33.31 -14.54
N GLY A 430 28.83 32.60 -15.26
CA GLY A 430 29.81 33.13 -16.19
C GLY A 430 31.17 33.44 -15.57
N GLN A 431 31.31 33.43 -14.24
CA GLN A 431 32.58 33.70 -13.57
C GLN A 431 33.50 32.47 -13.57
N GLU A 432 34.81 32.73 -13.56
CA GLU A 432 35.86 31.72 -13.52
C GLU A 432 36.87 31.98 -12.41
N THR A 433 37.52 30.92 -11.96
CA THR A 433 38.72 30.98 -11.11
C THR A 433 39.88 30.25 -11.80
N VAL A 434 41.10 30.72 -11.54
CA VAL A 434 42.34 30.10 -12.03
C VAL A 434 43.03 29.39 -10.87
N LEU A 435 43.43 28.15 -11.09
CA LEU A 435 44.17 27.32 -10.13
C LEU A 435 45.69 27.57 -10.25
N ASP A 436 46.43 27.05 -9.29
CA ASP A 436 47.90 27.18 -9.17
C ASP A 436 48.69 26.67 -10.40
N ASP A 437 48.16 25.70 -11.14
CA ASP A 437 48.76 25.14 -12.35
C ASP A 437 48.30 25.81 -13.66
N GLY A 438 47.46 26.85 -13.56
CA GLY A 438 46.86 27.53 -14.71
C GLY A 438 45.54 26.92 -15.19
N THR A 439 45.05 25.84 -14.57
CA THR A 439 43.72 25.30 -14.86
C THR A 439 42.64 26.34 -14.56
N LYS A 440 41.70 26.54 -15.48
CA LYS A 440 40.57 27.44 -15.30
C LYS A 440 39.30 26.66 -15.02
N VAL A 441 38.55 27.07 -14.00
CA VAL A 441 37.24 26.49 -13.67
C VAL A 441 36.18 27.58 -13.77
N ARG A 442 35.26 27.44 -14.72
CA ARG A 442 34.17 28.38 -14.96
C ARG A 442 32.82 27.76 -14.64
N PHE A 443 31.94 28.53 -14.00
CA PHE A 443 30.55 28.15 -13.78
C PHE A 443 29.67 28.73 -14.91
N ASP A 444 29.14 27.88 -15.78
CA ASP A 444 28.39 28.31 -16.98
C ASP A 444 26.88 28.52 -16.71
N GLY A 445 26.37 28.01 -15.59
CA GLY A 445 24.96 28.05 -15.23
C GLY A 445 24.46 26.69 -14.75
N VAL A 446 23.17 26.43 -14.92
CA VAL A 446 22.53 25.19 -14.46
C VAL A 446 21.76 24.51 -15.59
N GLY A 447 21.69 23.19 -15.53
CA GLY A 447 20.71 22.38 -16.23
C GLY A 447 19.72 21.78 -15.23
N GLU A 448 18.56 21.36 -15.71
CA GLU A 448 17.53 20.74 -14.88
C GLU A 448 17.59 19.22 -15.01
N TRP A 449 17.30 18.53 -13.92
CA TRP A 449 17.12 17.08 -13.92
C TRP A 449 15.86 16.71 -13.17
N VAL A 450 15.29 15.56 -13.50
CA VAL A 450 14.16 14.98 -12.80
C VAL A 450 14.51 13.60 -12.24
N ALA A 451 14.02 13.31 -11.03
CA ALA A 451 14.03 11.98 -10.47
C ALA A 451 12.76 11.26 -10.94
N ILE A 452 12.97 10.15 -11.62
CA ILE A 452 11.92 9.28 -12.12
C ILE A 452 11.90 7.99 -11.30
N GLN A 453 10.70 7.54 -10.95
CA GLN A 453 10.49 6.21 -10.40
C GLN A 453 9.76 5.32 -11.40
N VAL A 454 10.34 4.18 -11.67
CA VAL A 454 9.71 3.08 -12.40
C VAL A 454 9.18 2.09 -11.38
N SER A 455 7.89 1.80 -11.44
CA SER A 455 7.23 0.84 -10.56
C SER A 455 6.51 -0.22 -11.37
N HIS A 456 6.86 -1.48 -11.10
CA HIS A 456 6.15 -2.65 -11.59
C HIS A 456 5.34 -3.27 -10.46
N ASP A 457 4.02 -3.24 -10.60
CA ASP A 457 3.09 -3.90 -9.68
C ASP A 457 2.07 -4.72 -10.49
N PRO A 458 2.29 -6.04 -10.66
CA PRO A 458 1.42 -6.91 -11.45
C PRO A 458 0.12 -7.28 -10.74
N VAL A 459 -0.03 -6.94 -9.45
CA VAL A 459 -1.17 -7.33 -8.62
C VAL A 459 -2.05 -6.16 -8.20
N GLN A 460 -1.68 -4.92 -8.55
CA GLN A 460 -2.42 -3.71 -8.19
C GLN A 460 -3.92 -3.80 -8.54
N ASP A 461 -4.27 -4.33 -9.72
CA ASP A 461 -5.67 -4.46 -10.13
C ASP A 461 -6.43 -5.47 -9.26
N TRP A 462 -5.76 -6.53 -8.81
CA TRP A 462 -6.33 -7.50 -7.87
C TRP A 462 -6.51 -6.90 -6.47
N VAL A 463 -5.58 -6.05 -6.02
CA VAL A 463 -5.75 -5.26 -4.79
C VAL A 463 -7.00 -4.39 -4.89
N LEU A 464 -7.22 -3.71 -6.02
CA LEU A 464 -8.43 -2.91 -6.26
C LEU A 464 -9.69 -3.78 -6.23
N VAL A 465 -9.71 -4.92 -6.92
CA VAL A 465 -10.84 -5.85 -6.90
C VAL A 465 -11.16 -6.31 -5.47
N CYS A 466 -10.15 -6.65 -4.68
CA CYS A 466 -10.31 -7.03 -3.28
C CYS A 466 -10.86 -5.88 -2.43
N ALA A 467 -10.36 -4.65 -2.61
CA ALA A 467 -10.86 -3.47 -1.89
C ALA A 467 -12.33 -3.19 -2.22
N VAL A 468 -12.71 -3.25 -3.50
CA VAL A 468 -14.11 -3.10 -3.94
C VAL A 468 -14.98 -4.21 -3.35
N ALA A 469 -14.52 -5.47 -3.37
CA ALA A 469 -15.22 -6.58 -2.75
C ALA A 469 -15.41 -6.37 -1.24
N MET A 470 -14.42 -5.84 -0.53
CA MET A 470 -14.55 -5.47 0.88
C MET A 470 -15.64 -4.42 1.09
N LEU A 471 -15.66 -3.35 0.29
CA LEU A 471 -16.68 -2.30 0.40
C LEU A 471 -18.09 -2.85 0.14
N ILE A 472 -18.27 -3.62 -0.94
CA ILE A 472 -19.55 -4.26 -1.28
C ILE A 472 -19.97 -5.25 -0.18
N GLY A 473 -19.03 -6.05 0.33
CA GLY A 473 -19.25 -7.01 1.39
C GLY A 473 -19.70 -6.34 2.69
N LEU A 474 -19.01 -5.27 3.08
CA LEU A 474 -19.35 -4.45 4.24
C LEU A 474 -20.75 -3.83 4.08
N ALA A 475 -21.00 -3.15 2.96
CA ALA A 475 -22.30 -2.54 2.67
C ALA A 475 -23.42 -3.58 2.68
N GLY A 476 -23.23 -4.73 2.04
CA GLY A 476 -24.18 -5.84 2.05
C GLY A 476 -24.42 -6.40 3.46
N SER A 477 -23.36 -6.52 4.27
CA SER A 477 -23.46 -7.00 5.65
C SER A 477 -24.21 -6.04 6.57
N LEU A 478 -24.13 -4.72 6.32
CA LEU A 478 -24.79 -3.70 7.16
C LEU A 478 -26.23 -3.43 6.70
N LEU A 479 -26.44 -3.27 5.39
CA LEU A 479 -27.73 -2.91 4.80
C LEU A 479 -28.72 -4.07 4.74
N VAL A 480 -28.26 -5.31 4.57
CA VAL A 480 -29.14 -6.48 4.51
C VAL A 480 -29.51 -6.95 5.92
N LYS A 481 -30.81 -6.97 6.21
CA LYS A 481 -31.37 -7.43 7.48
C LYS A 481 -31.84 -8.87 7.36
N ARG A 482 -31.31 -9.76 8.21
CA ARG A 482 -31.83 -11.11 8.36
C ARG A 482 -33.00 -11.10 9.33
N ARG A 483 -34.16 -11.54 8.84
CA ARG A 483 -35.43 -11.48 9.56
C ARG A 483 -36.28 -12.72 9.29
N ARG A 484 -37.14 -13.04 10.25
CA ARG A 484 -38.00 -14.21 10.26
C ARG A 484 -39.40 -13.81 10.63
N VAL A 485 -40.37 -14.39 9.93
CA VAL A 485 -41.79 -14.26 10.23
C VAL A 485 -42.35 -15.66 10.39
N TRP A 486 -43.12 -15.85 11.46
CA TRP A 486 -43.91 -17.05 11.68
C TRP A 486 -45.38 -16.67 11.68
N VAL A 487 -46.19 -17.50 11.03
CA VAL A 487 -47.65 -17.39 11.06
C VAL A 487 -48.17 -18.74 11.52
N ARG A 488 -49.03 -18.76 12.53
CA ARG A 488 -49.79 -19.94 12.94
C ARG A 488 -51.28 -19.63 12.81
N VAL A 489 -51.99 -20.54 12.17
CA VAL A 489 -53.43 -20.45 11.92
C VAL A 489 -54.08 -21.64 12.60
N THR A 490 -54.91 -21.34 13.60
CA THR A 490 -55.61 -22.35 14.40
C THR A 490 -57.10 -22.28 14.09
N PRO A 491 -57.73 -23.40 13.66
CA PRO A 491 -59.18 -23.46 13.51
C PRO A 491 -59.88 -23.19 14.85
N GLY A 492 -61.04 -22.55 14.81
CA GLY A 492 -61.93 -22.45 15.97
C GLY A 492 -62.38 -23.83 16.44
N ARG A 493 -62.63 -23.96 17.75
CA ARG A 493 -63.19 -25.20 18.31
C ARG A 493 -64.69 -25.25 18.09
N ASP A 494 -65.28 -26.44 18.10
CA ASP A 494 -66.72 -26.65 17.98
C ASP A 494 -67.49 -25.77 18.97
N GLY A 495 -68.25 -24.80 18.45
CA GLY A 495 -69.03 -23.83 19.24
C GLY A 495 -68.48 -22.40 19.29
N GLU A 496 -67.24 -22.15 18.85
CA GLU A 496 -66.64 -20.81 18.74
C GLU A 496 -66.30 -20.50 17.27
N PRO A 497 -67.16 -19.79 16.52
CA PRO A 497 -66.88 -19.45 15.13
C PRO A 497 -65.69 -18.49 15.05
N GLY A 498 -64.65 -18.89 14.32
CA GLY A 498 -63.51 -18.02 14.01
C GLY A 498 -62.20 -18.78 13.84
N THR A 499 -61.29 -18.23 13.05
CA THR A 499 -59.91 -18.70 12.88
C THR A 499 -58.98 -17.79 13.66
N VAL A 500 -58.14 -18.36 14.52
CA VAL A 500 -57.12 -17.59 15.26
C VAL A 500 -55.84 -17.51 14.44
N ILE A 501 -55.34 -16.30 14.22
CA ILE A 501 -54.10 -16.00 13.52
C ILE A 501 -53.09 -15.44 14.51
N GLU A 502 -52.00 -16.17 14.73
CA GLU A 502 -50.82 -15.68 15.44
C GLU A 502 -49.71 -15.35 14.45
N VAL A 503 -49.19 -14.12 14.49
CA VAL A 503 -48.04 -13.68 13.70
C VAL A 503 -46.93 -13.27 14.65
N ALA A 504 -45.73 -13.81 14.44
CA ALA A 504 -44.56 -13.43 15.22
C ALA A 504 -43.36 -13.08 14.33
N GLY A 505 -42.53 -12.18 14.80
CA GLY A 505 -41.38 -11.66 14.08
C GLY A 505 -40.12 -11.69 14.92
N LEU A 506 -38.99 -12.05 14.29
CA LEU A 506 -37.68 -11.92 14.89
C LEU A 506 -36.66 -11.43 13.86
N ALA A 507 -35.98 -10.34 14.18
CA ALA A 507 -34.79 -9.88 13.47
C ALA A 507 -33.59 -9.91 14.40
N ARG A 508 -32.40 -10.24 13.87
CA ARG A 508 -31.16 -10.26 14.67
C ARG A 508 -30.68 -8.85 15.03
N THR A 509 -31.12 -7.84 14.29
CA THR A 509 -30.83 -6.41 14.50
C THR A 509 -32.14 -5.64 14.53
N ASP A 510 -32.82 -5.71 15.68
CA ASP A 510 -34.18 -5.17 15.86
C ASP A 510 -34.22 -3.63 15.77
N GLN A 511 -33.14 -2.96 16.17
CA GLN A 511 -33.04 -1.49 16.20
C GLN A 511 -33.02 -0.81 14.81
N ALA A 512 -33.01 -1.58 13.72
CA ALA A 512 -32.95 -1.04 12.36
C ALA A 512 -34.34 -1.01 11.68
N GLY A 513 -35.45 -0.78 12.39
CA GLY A 513 -36.77 -0.60 11.77
C GLY A 513 -37.45 -1.88 11.26
N TYR A 514 -37.15 -3.04 11.85
CA TYR A 514 -37.92 -4.27 11.55
C TYR A 514 -39.37 -4.18 12.05
N GLY A 515 -39.61 -3.43 13.14
CA GLY A 515 -40.96 -3.24 13.70
C GLY A 515 -41.97 -2.72 12.69
N GLU A 516 -41.63 -1.70 11.90
CA GLU A 516 -42.55 -1.15 10.88
C GLU A 516 -42.86 -2.17 9.77
N GLU A 517 -41.84 -2.89 9.29
CA GLU A 517 -42.04 -3.94 8.29
C GLU A 517 -42.92 -5.08 8.87
N PHE A 518 -42.69 -5.46 10.12
CA PHE A 518 -43.50 -6.45 10.81
C PHE A 518 -44.95 -5.99 10.94
N GLN A 519 -45.20 -4.77 11.44
CA GLN A 519 -46.54 -4.21 11.60
C GLN A 519 -47.29 -4.12 10.26
N ARG A 520 -46.58 -3.77 9.18
CA ARG A 520 -47.16 -3.78 7.84
C ARG A 520 -47.51 -5.19 7.36
N ILE A 521 -46.66 -6.18 7.61
CA ILE A 521 -46.91 -7.59 7.24
C ILE A 521 -48.08 -8.14 8.06
N SER A 522 -48.02 -8.00 9.39
CA SER A 522 -49.06 -8.50 10.29
C SER A 522 -50.40 -7.79 10.05
N GLY A 523 -50.40 -6.47 9.88
CA GLY A 523 -51.61 -5.70 9.55
C GLY A 523 -52.28 -6.16 8.25
N LYS A 524 -51.50 -6.39 7.18
CA LYS A 524 -52.05 -6.92 5.92
C LYS A 524 -52.61 -8.34 6.08
N LEU A 525 -51.96 -9.19 6.87
CA LEU A 525 -52.46 -10.54 7.18
C LEU A 525 -53.79 -10.51 7.94
N VAL A 526 -53.91 -9.62 8.93
CA VAL A 526 -55.13 -9.46 9.73
C VAL A 526 -56.28 -8.90 8.89
N GLN A 527 -56.03 -7.88 8.07
CA GLN A 527 -57.07 -7.23 7.25
C GLN A 527 -57.46 -8.01 5.98
N GLY A 528 -56.75 -9.08 5.63
CA GLY A 528 -57.04 -9.87 4.42
C GLY A 528 -56.77 -9.13 3.11
N GLN A 529 -55.91 -8.12 3.13
CA GLN A 529 -55.55 -7.36 1.93
C GLN A 529 -54.44 -8.07 1.14
N ARG A 530 -54.71 -8.34 -0.14
CA ARG A 530 -53.71 -8.91 -1.06
C ARG A 530 -52.53 -7.95 -1.21
N GLY A 531 -51.30 -8.47 -1.16
CA GLY A 531 -50.09 -7.69 -1.43
C GLY A 531 -50.07 -7.22 -2.89
N ASN A 532 -49.93 -5.91 -3.10
CA ASN A 532 -49.43 -5.34 -4.36
C ASN A 532 -47.95 -5.68 -4.53
#